data_AF-A0A957R5S8-F1
#
_entry.id   AF-A0A957R5S8-F1
#
_cell.length_a   1.000
_cell.length_b   1.000
_cell.length_c   1.000
_cell.angle_alpha   90.00
_cell.angle_beta   90.00
_cell.angle_gamma   90.00
#
_symmetry.space_group_name_H-M   'P 1'
#
loop_
_entity.id
_entity.type
_entity.pdbx_description
1 polymer ?
#
loop_
_entity_poly.entity_id
_entity_poly.type
_entity_poly.pdbx_seq_one_letter_code
_entity_poly.pdbx_strand_id
1 'polypeptide(L)'
;PLVGSTVGDSFRPGLTADWDDYVCAELTTAGLAPLCRQTNSQLRTELLDPATVYGSIWSSQHSNHFTLGRVNSVQLRDFELGYSGTLLVTIGCHAGLNVAPPDEPGSQIDYDVVQAFTGQGGTAVASTAYGYASDLGRSYSELLASDLIDHLLSGSAATVGEALVLAKQTYFGRINSGSAVIGGIDYVDEKVLLPLTVYGLSMAQFGSASPLDTAVAQPDTAAPQEMDSLTIITHTLEELSFNEHLTEDGRYFDYAGQFIERANLPVQPAHQIAVTHTLNSGAVVRGVVLRAAAYTAVADFEPLLTQIWAISAGGAATGNGVAVEDVQEAFDRPLPYGLSIFKGVNEQTANLNLVLGAYEASSQTEILYNGLTLDLLYGDGTTTDVTPPELIEEISYIVDNETRFYVRAADDTAVAQVVAVCDDGQGAWTAVDLQQSGGVWTGHCTGAAVRTYVQVVDTAGYV
;
A
#
# COMPACT_ATOMS: atom_id res chain seq x y z
N PRO A 1 14.35 13.41 -18.85
CA PRO A 1 13.04 13.53 -18.16
C PRO A 1 12.85 14.93 -17.60
N LEU A 2 11.63 15.39 -17.42
CA LEU A 2 11.28 16.65 -16.78
C LEU A 2 10.53 16.34 -15.49
N VAL A 3 10.95 16.93 -14.37
CA VAL A 3 10.28 16.74 -13.07
C VAL A 3 9.81 18.10 -12.56
N GLY A 4 8.52 18.34 -12.73
CA GLY A 4 7.79 19.53 -12.32
C GLY A 4 7.22 19.38 -10.92
N SER A 5 7.45 20.40 -10.11
CA SER A 5 7.15 20.36 -8.69
C SER A 5 6.15 21.46 -8.29
N THR A 6 5.37 21.23 -7.23
CA THR A 6 4.67 22.31 -6.51
C THR A 6 5.60 23.16 -5.64
N VAL A 7 6.88 22.79 -5.48
CA VAL A 7 7.86 23.52 -4.68
C VAL A 7 7.94 24.97 -5.17
N GLY A 8 7.33 25.86 -4.39
CA GLY A 8 7.21 27.29 -4.67
C GLY A 8 5.78 27.83 -4.70
N ASP A 9 4.74 27.00 -4.62
CA ASP A 9 3.36 27.48 -4.44
C ASP A 9 3.07 27.79 -2.96
N SER A 10 2.32 28.87 -2.75
CA SER A 10 2.08 29.52 -1.46
C SER A 10 1.24 28.73 -0.44
N PHE A 11 0.82 27.50 -0.76
CA PHE A 11 -0.18 26.77 0.02
C PHE A 11 0.41 25.92 1.15
N ARG A 12 1.54 25.24 0.91
CA ARG A 12 2.49 24.69 1.92
C ARG A 12 3.80 24.31 1.21
N PRO A 13 4.89 25.07 1.36
CA PRO A 13 6.17 24.72 0.75
C PRO A 13 6.66 23.36 1.25
N GLY A 14 6.94 22.43 0.34
CA GLY A 14 7.60 21.15 0.67
C GLY A 14 6.70 19.93 0.70
N LEU A 15 5.37 20.05 0.62
CA LEU A 15 4.44 18.91 0.70
C LEU A 15 4.78 17.79 -0.29
N THR A 16 5.29 18.14 -1.47
CA THR A 16 5.66 17.16 -2.51
C THR A 16 7.16 17.09 -2.78
N ALA A 17 7.98 17.76 -1.96
CA ALA A 17 9.42 17.83 -2.20
C ALA A 17 10.09 16.46 -2.12
N ASP A 18 9.63 15.62 -1.19
CA ASP A 18 10.15 14.26 -1.00
C ASP A 18 9.83 13.39 -2.21
N TRP A 19 8.66 13.56 -2.84
CA TRP A 19 8.32 12.86 -4.07
C TRP A 19 9.17 13.30 -5.26
N ASP A 20 9.37 14.61 -5.43
CA ASP A 20 10.17 15.14 -6.52
C ASP A 20 11.64 14.69 -6.40
N ASP A 21 12.17 14.68 -5.18
CA ASP A 21 13.52 14.20 -4.87
C ASP A 21 13.67 12.72 -5.15
N TYR A 22 12.67 11.92 -4.78
CA TYR A 22 12.63 10.51 -5.06
C TYR A 22 12.61 10.22 -6.57
N VAL A 23 11.67 10.81 -7.31
CA VAL A 23 11.57 10.65 -8.77
C VAL A 23 12.88 11.04 -9.44
N CYS A 24 13.50 12.15 -9.01
CA CYS A 24 14.79 12.58 -9.51
C CYS A 24 15.93 11.61 -9.20
N ALA A 25 15.98 11.08 -7.98
CA ALA A 25 16.98 10.10 -7.57
C ALA A 25 16.84 8.83 -8.42
N GLU A 26 15.63 8.26 -8.53
CA GLU A 26 15.40 7.02 -9.28
C GLU A 26 15.70 7.16 -10.77
N LEU A 27 15.26 8.25 -11.41
CA LEU A 27 15.61 8.51 -12.81
C LEU A 27 17.12 8.66 -13.00
N THR A 28 17.82 9.32 -12.07
CA THR A 28 19.27 9.50 -12.13
C THR A 28 20.01 8.18 -11.94
N THR A 29 19.62 7.38 -10.95
CA THR A 29 20.13 6.02 -10.73
C THR A 29 19.92 5.15 -11.96
N ALA A 30 18.80 5.35 -12.66
CA ALA A 30 18.49 4.66 -13.91
C ALA A 30 19.29 5.14 -15.15
N GLY A 31 20.24 6.06 -14.95
CA GLY A 31 21.10 6.60 -16.00
C GLY A 31 20.43 7.67 -16.87
N LEU A 32 19.30 8.23 -16.43
CA LEU A 32 18.63 9.34 -17.09
C LEU A 32 19.11 10.67 -16.51
N ALA A 33 18.98 11.75 -17.28
CA ALA A 33 19.30 13.11 -16.82
C ALA A 33 18.00 13.90 -16.61
N PRO A 34 17.37 13.84 -15.42
CA PRO A 34 16.16 14.61 -15.14
C PRO A 34 16.47 16.09 -14.92
N LEU A 35 15.59 16.97 -15.42
CA LEU A 35 15.52 18.37 -14.97
C LEU A 35 14.64 18.43 -13.72
N CYS A 36 15.28 18.52 -12.57
CA CYS A 36 14.65 18.37 -11.26
C CYS A 36 14.07 19.67 -10.69
N ARG A 37 13.07 19.53 -9.81
CA ARG A 37 12.47 20.61 -9.00
C ARG A 37 12.11 21.86 -9.80
N GLN A 38 11.51 21.68 -10.97
CA GLN A 38 11.10 22.83 -11.78
C GLN A 38 9.90 23.53 -11.12
N THR A 39 10.03 24.83 -10.85
CA THR A 39 8.91 25.66 -10.41
C THR A 39 7.81 25.70 -11.48
N ASN A 40 6.59 26.11 -11.12
CA ASN A 40 5.49 26.34 -12.07
C ASN A 40 5.88 27.17 -13.31
N SER A 41 6.72 28.21 -13.12
CA SER A 41 7.17 29.05 -14.25
C SER A 41 8.21 28.34 -15.11
N GLN A 42 9.15 27.62 -14.49
CA GLN A 42 10.16 26.89 -15.22
C GLN A 42 9.54 25.72 -15.99
N LEU A 43 8.67 24.93 -15.35
CA LEU A 43 7.95 23.84 -16.02
C LEU A 43 7.19 24.36 -17.25
N ARG A 44 6.49 25.48 -17.12
CA ARG A 44 5.82 26.12 -18.27
C ARG A 44 6.80 26.50 -19.38
N THR A 45 7.94 27.11 -19.04
CA THR A 45 8.94 27.50 -20.03
C THR A 45 9.51 26.28 -20.75
N GLU A 46 9.86 25.24 -20.00
CA GLU A 46 10.39 23.96 -20.50
C GLU A 46 9.37 23.23 -21.38
N LEU A 47 8.10 23.08 -20.93
CA LEU A 47 7.04 22.41 -21.71
C LEU A 47 6.68 23.13 -23.01
N LEU A 48 6.93 24.44 -23.10
CA LEU A 48 6.60 25.24 -24.28
C LEU A 48 7.85 25.62 -25.09
N ASP A 49 9.00 25.00 -24.81
CA ASP A 49 10.23 25.22 -25.57
C ASP A 49 10.31 24.25 -26.77
N PRO A 50 10.12 24.72 -28.02
CA PRO A 50 10.13 23.87 -29.22
C PRO A 50 11.49 23.21 -29.49
N ALA A 51 12.56 23.65 -28.82
CA ALA A 51 13.87 23.05 -28.94
C ALA A 51 14.03 21.77 -28.09
N THR A 52 13.11 21.50 -27.17
CA THR A 52 13.29 20.45 -26.17
C THR A 52 12.28 19.32 -26.32
N VAL A 53 12.78 18.08 -26.33
CA VAL A 53 11.96 16.86 -26.38
C VAL A 53 12.23 16.06 -25.10
N TYR A 54 11.19 15.78 -24.34
CA TYR A 54 11.30 15.00 -23.11
C TYR A 54 10.82 13.57 -23.33
N GLY A 55 11.59 12.59 -22.86
CA GLY A 55 11.14 11.19 -22.81
C GLY A 55 10.04 10.95 -21.77
N SER A 56 10.05 11.72 -20.68
CA SER A 56 8.97 11.73 -19.69
C SER A 56 8.86 13.06 -18.95
N ILE A 57 7.67 13.34 -18.44
CA ILE A 57 7.29 14.49 -17.61
C ILE A 57 6.62 13.93 -16.36
N TRP A 58 7.11 14.31 -15.18
CA TRP A 58 6.55 13.94 -13.88
C TRP A 58 6.08 15.23 -13.21
N SER A 59 4.83 15.29 -12.77
CA SER A 59 4.26 16.52 -12.22
C SER A 59 3.42 16.27 -10.98
N SER A 60 3.77 16.95 -9.90
CA SER A 60 2.96 17.06 -8.69
C SER A 60 2.11 18.34 -8.67
N GLN A 61 2.18 19.16 -9.71
CA GLN A 61 1.62 20.51 -9.71
C GLN A 61 0.12 20.57 -9.52
N HIS A 62 -0.34 21.62 -8.84
CA HIS A 62 -1.75 21.99 -8.78
C HIS A 62 -2.34 22.03 -10.18
N SER A 63 -3.34 21.19 -10.41
CA SER A 63 -3.92 20.98 -11.72
C SER A 63 -5.45 20.98 -11.64
N ASN A 64 -6.06 21.04 -12.82
CA ASN A 64 -7.45 20.70 -13.06
C ASN A 64 -7.53 20.07 -14.46
N HIS A 65 -8.73 19.69 -14.90
CA HIS A 65 -8.93 19.08 -16.21
C HIS A 65 -8.48 19.95 -17.41
N PHE A 66 -8.29 21.25 -17.24
CA PHE A 66 -7.85 22.17 -18.30
C PHE A 66 -6.42 22.70 -18.12
N THR A 67 -5.79 22.50 -16.96
CA THR A 67 -4.47 23.05 -16.66
C THR A 67 -3.57 22.04 -15.94
N LEU A 68 -2.35 21.89 -16.44
CA LEU A 68 -1.24 21.24 -15.76
C LEU A 68 -0.33 22.35 -15.20
N GLY A 69 -0.50 22.66 -13.91
CA GLY A 69 0.15 23.82 -13.30
C GLY A 69 -0.25 25.12 -14.01
N ARG A 70 0.75 25.81 -14.58
CA ARG A 70 0.54 27.07 -15.34
C ARG A 70 0.41 26.88 -16.85
N VAL A 71 0.31 25.66 -17.35
CA VAL A 71 0.10 25.36 -18.77
C VAL A 71 -1.35 24.91 -18.97
N ASN A 72 -2.08 25.56 -19.87
CA ASN A 72 -3.44 25.14 -20.21
C ASN A 72 -3.47 24.17 -21.41
N SER A 73 -4.57 23.44 -21.56
CA SER A 73 -4.74 22.45 -22.63
C SER A 73 -4.61 23.03 -24.04
N VAL A 74 -5.03 24.27 -24.27
CA VAL A 74 -4.86 24.96 -25.56
C VAL A 74 -3.37 25.15 -25.89
N GLN A 75 -2.56 25.56 -24.90
CA GLN A 75 -1.12 25.70 -25.07
C GLN A 75 -0.42 24.35 -25.29
N LEU A 76 -0.89 23.28 -24.63
CA LEU A 76 -0.38 21.93 -24.88
C LEU A 76 -0.73 21.46 -26.29
N ARG A 77 -1.95 21.72 -26.77
CA ARG A 77 -2.42 21.36 -28.10
C ARG A 77 -1.68 22.11 -29.21
N ASP A 78 -1.50 23.42 -29.04
CA ASP A 78 -0.93 24.29 -30.09
C ASP A 78 0.60 24.12 -30.22
N PHE A 79 1.21 23.35 -29.32
CA PHE A 79 2.62 22.98 -29.39
C PHE A 79 2.82 21.81 -30.37
N GLU A 80 2.91 22.13 -31.67
CA GLU A 80 3.09 21.16 -32.76
C GLU A 80 4.34 20.29 -32.53
N LEU A 81 4.14 18.95 -32.47
CA LEU A 81 5.15 17.88 -32.46
C LEU A 81 5.85 17.53 -31.13
N GLY A 82 5.53 18.19 -30.02
CA GLY A 82 6.37 18.13 -28.82
C GLY A 82 6.32 16.86 -27.96
N TYR A 83 5.26 16.05 -28.06
CA TYR A 83 4.97 15.00 -27.05
C TYR A 83 4.90 13.58 -27.62
N SER A 84 5.23 13.39 -28.90
CA SER A 84 5.21 12.06 -29.49
C SER A 84 6.21 11.14 -28.78
N GLY A 85 5.71 10.06 -28.18
CA GLY A 85 6.53 9.13 -27.40
C GLY A 85 6.90 9.63 -26.00
N THR A 86 6.37 10.76 -25.55
CA THR A 86 6.55 11.25 -24.18
C THR A 86 5.56 10.60 -23.23
N LEU A 87 6.03 10.18 -22.06
CA LEU A 87 5.20 9.75 -20.93
C LEU A 87 4.95 10.92 -19.97
N LEU A 88 3.71 11.33 -19.77
CA LEU A 88 3.31 12.23 -18.69
C LEU A 88 2.82 11.43 -17.49
N VAL A 89 3.37 11.62 -16.31
CA VAL A 89 2.81 11.14 -15.04
C VAL A 89 2.45 12.34 -14.19
N THR A 90 1.19 12.43 -13.77
CA THR A 90 0.74 13.53 -12.91
C THR A 90 -0.23 13.08 -11.83
N ILE A 91 0.07 13.50 -10.61
CA ILE A 91 -0.80 13.35 -9.43
C ILE A 91 -1.63 14.62 -9.16
N GLY A 92 -1.52 15.64 -10.02
CA GLY A 92 -2.29 16.87 -9.90
C GLY A 92 -3.80 16.61 -9.98
N CYS A 93 -4.59 17.32 -9.17
CA CYS A 93 -6.04 17.13 -9.12
C CYS A 93 -6.70 17.22 -10.49
N HIS A 94 -7.52 16.24 -10.84
CA HIS A 94 -8.33 16.18 -12.05
C HIS A 94 -7.55 16.36 -13.36
N ALA A 95 -6.22 16.25 -13.36
CA ALA A 95 -5.42 16.41 -14.56
C ALA A 95 -5.76 15.36 -15.63
N GLY A 96 -6.28 14.20 -15.20
CA GLY A 96 -6.79 13.14 -16.05
C GLY A 96 -8.29 13.18 -16.28
N LEU A 97 -9.05 14.07 -15.63
CA LEU A 97 -10.50 14.07 -15.77
C LEU A 97 -10.88 14.47 -17.21
N ASN A 98 -11.36 13.49 -17.97
CA ASN A 98 -11.78 13.69 -19.34
C ASN A 98 -13.20 14.26 -19.39
N VAL A 99 -13.31 15.56 -19.69
CA VAL A 99 -14.60 16.27 -19.75
C VAL A 99 -14.86 16.63 -21.20
N ALA A 100 -16.09 16.37 -21.68
CA ALA A 100 -16.49 16.87 -22.98
C ALA A 100 -16.38 18.40 -23.01
N PRO A 101 -15.93 18.99 -24.13
CA PRO A 101 -15.93 20.44 -24.26
C PRO A 101 -17.34 20.99 -24.01
N PRO A 102 -17.48 22.16 -23.38
CA PRO A 102 -18.79 22.76 -23.19
C PRO A 102 -19.50 22.96 -24.54
N ASP A 103 -20.75 22.53 -24.66
CA ASP A 103 -21.61 22.78 -25.84
C ASP A 103 -21.98 24.28 -26.01
N GLU A 104 -21.40 25.16 -25.19
CA GLU A 104 -21.65 26.61 -25.15
C GLU A 104 -20.92 27.31 -26.33
N PRO A 105 -21.65 27.96 -27.25
CA PRO A 105 -21.04 28.72 -28.34
C PRO A 105 -20.11 29.81 -27.82
N GLY A 106 -18.80 29.69 -28.10
CA GLY A 106 -17.79 30.65 -27.66
C GLY A 106 -16.91 30.19 -26.49
N SER A 107 -17.13 28.98 -25.95
CA SER A 107 -16.16 28.32 -25.09
C SER A 107 -14.84 28.12 -25.85
N GLN A 108 -13.73 28.65 -25.32
CA GLN A 108 -12.39 28.49 -25.92
C GLN A 108 -11.66 27.21 -25.47
N ILE A 109 -12.29 26.40 -24.61
CA ILE A 109 -11.65 25.20 -24.07
C ILE A 109 -12.26 23.96 -24.71
N ASP A 110 -11.73 23.62 -25.88
CA ASP A 110 -12.17 22.45 -26.67
C ASP A 110 -11.57 21.12 -26.17
N TYR A 111 -10.55 21.17 -25.30
CA TYR A 111 -9.76 20.01 -24.89
C TYR A 111 -9.47 20.03 -23.40
N ASP A 112 -9.53 18.87 -22.76
CA ASP A 112 -8.89 18.64 -21.46
C ASP A 112 -7.36 18.38 -21.62
N VAL A 113 -6.63 18.35 -20.51
CA VAL A 113 -5.16 18.17 -20.48
C VAL A 113 -4.75 16.86 -21.15
N VAL A 114 -5.42 15.74 -20.84
CA VAL A 114 -5.06 14.44 -21.38
C VAL A 114 -5.42 14.30 -22.86
N GLN A 115 -6.53 14.89 -23.32
CA GLN A 115 -6.88 14.97 -24.73
C GLN A 115 -5.87 15.81 -25.51
N ALA A 116 -5.47 16.98 -24.99
CA ALA A 116 -4.48 17.83 -25.64
C ALA A 116 -3.12 17.13 -25.74
N PHE A 117 -2.69 16.46 -24.67
CA PHE A 117 -1.41 15.77 -24.61
C PHE A 117 -1.38 14.50 -25.48
N THR A 118 -2.39 13.63 -25.36
CA THR A 118 -2.45 12.39 -26.15
C THR A 118 -2.77 12.64 -27.62
N GLY A 119 -3.47 13.73 -27.95
CA GLY A 119 -3.65 14.20 -29.33
C GLY A 119 -2.35 14.54 -30.05
N GLN A 120 -1.28 14.83 -29.31
CA GLN A 120 0.08 15.04 -29.82
C GLN A 120 0.95 13.76 -29.84
N GLY A 121 0.34 12.59 -29.58
CA GLY A 121 1.02 11.29 -29.61
C GLY A 121 1.73 10.90 -28.31
N GLY A 122 1.47 11.61 -27.21
CA GLY A 122 1.95 11.25 -25.87
C GLY A 122 1.12 10.15 -25.21
N THR A 123 1.65 9.58 -24.14
CA THR A 123 0.92 8.68 -23.21
C THR A 123 0.89 9.35 -21.84
N ALA A 124 -0.25 9.33 -21.15
CA ALA A 124 -0.39 9.96 -19.85
C ALA A 124 -0.88 8.96 -18.80
N VAL A 125 -0.33 9.05 -17.59
CA VAL A 125 -0.87 8.47 -16.36
C VAL A 125 -1.29 9.66 -15.50
N ALA A 126 -2.60 9.86 -15.35
CA ALA A 126 -3.13 11.07 -14.73
C ALA A 126 -4.31 10.75 -13.82
N SER A 127 -4.44 11.50 -12.72
CA SER A 127 -5.56 11.35 -11.78
C SER A 127 -6.85 11.97 -12.31
N THR A 128 -7.92 11.19 -12.38
CA THR A 128 -9.28 11.68 -12.70
C THR A 128 -9.99 12.37 -11.53
N ALA A 129 -9.42 12.30 -10.32
CA ALA A 129 -9.97 12.89 -9.11
C ALA A 129 -8.94 13.77 -8.40
N TYR A 130 -9.17 14.10 -7.12
CA TYR A 130 -8.16 14.77 -6.32
C TYR A 130 -6.93 13.87 -6.15
N GLY A 131 -5.74 14.46 -6.31
CA GLY A 131 -4.51 13.85 -5.79
C GLY A 131 -4.40 14.15 -4.30
N TYR A 132 -3.88 13.19 -3.54
CA TYR A 132 -3.71 13.29 -2.10
C TYR A 132 -2.24 13.10 -1.71
N ALA A 133 -1.80 13.87 -0.73
CA ALA A 133 -0.48 13.80 -0.11
C ALA A 133 -0.61 13.98 1.41
N SER A 134 0.47 13.67 2.12
CA SER A 134 0.61 13.81 3.57
C SER A 134 1.76 14.75 3.92
N ASP A 135 1.79 15.22 5.16
CA ASP A 135 2.95 15.94 5.69
C ASP A 135 4.11 15.00 6.08
N LEU A 136 3.88 13.68 6.02
CA LEU A 136 4.88 12.69 6.36
C LEU A 136 5.35 11.91 5.12
N GLY A 137 6.53 12.27 4.62
CA GLY A 137 7.19 11.53 3.55
C GLY A 137 6.35 11.41 2.28
N ARG A 138 6.55 10.32 1.54
CA ARG A 138 5.80 10.00 0.31
C ARG A 138 4.61 9.14 0.68
N SER A 139 3.41 9.68 0.50
CA SER A 139 2.19 8.98 0.88
C SER A 139 1.09 9.14 -0.17
N TYR A 140 0.04 8.31 -0.07
CA TYR A 140 -1.13 8.40 -0.94
C TYR A 140 -0.78 8.43 -2.44
N SER A 141 -1.15 9.50 -3.16
CA SER A 141 -0.91 9.59 -4.60
C SER A 141 0.58 9.64 -4.95
N GLU A 142 1.40 10.22 -4.09
CA GLU A 142 2.85 10.27 -4.27
C GLU A 142 3.48 8.89 -4.12
N LEU A 143 3.01 8.13 -3.14
CA LEU A 143 3.46 6.76 -2.92
C LEU A 143 3.04 5.86 -4.08
N LEU A 144 1.80 5.94 -4.55
CA LEU A 144 1.34 5.18 -5.71
C LEU A 144 2.12 5.55 -6.99
N ALA A 145 2.40 6.85 -7.21
CA ALA A 145 3.21 7.29 -8.34
C ALA A 145 4.70 6.93 -8.19
N SER A 146 5.18 6.79 -6.95
CA SER A 146 6.51 6.24 -6.65
C SER A 146 6.58 4.76 -7.01
N ASP A 147 5.59 3.97 -6.59
CA ASP A 147 5.53 2.55 -6.94
C ASP A 147 5.47 2.39 -8.49
N LEU A 148 4.79 3.32 -9.21
CA LEU A 148 4.80 3.34 -10.68
C LEU A 148 6.19 3.56 -11.28
N ILE A 149 6.98 4.51 -10.75
CA ILE A 149 8.33 4.73 -11.29
C ILE A 149 9.25 3.54 -11.03
N ASP A 150 9.12 2.90 -9.87
CA ASP A 150 9.89 1.71 -9.51
C ASP A 150 9.60 0.58 -10.49
N HIS A 151 8.33 0.35 -10.81
CA HIS A 151 7.93 -0.68 -11.78
C HIS A 151 8.24 -0.32 -13.23
N LEU A 152 8.32 0.98 -13.59
CA LEU A 152 8.75 1.41 -14.93
C LEU A 152 10.26 1.26 -15.14
N LEU A 153 11.04 1.38 -14.05
CA LEU A 153 12.50 1.32 -14.05
C LEU A 153 13.03 -0.05 -13.63
N SER A 154 12.17 -0.97 -13.22
CA SER A 154 12.53 -2.35 -12.93
C SER A 154 12.85 -3.11 -14.22
N GLY A 155 14.03 -3.70 -14.28
CA GLY A 155 14.51 -4.33 -15.52
C GLY A 155 14.69 -3.34 -16.68
N SER A 156 15.02 -3.86 -17.87
CA SER A 156 15.46 -3.01 -18.99
C SER A 156 14.34 -2.17 -19.62
N ALA A 157 13.09 -2.62 -19.52
CA ALA A 157 11.91 -1.89 -19.97
C ALA A 157 10.63 -2.53 -19.42
N ALA A 158 9.63 -1.71 -19.11
CA ALA A 158 8.29 -2.13 -18.75
C ALA A 158 7.24 -1.37 -19.58
N THR A 159 6.05 -1.97 -19.76
CA THR A 159 4.94 -1.25 -20.38
C THR A 159 4.24 -0.36 -19.35
N VAL A 160 3.77 0.81 -19.77
CA VAL A 160 3.08 1.76 -18.87
C VAL A 160 1.88 1.14 -18.16
N GLY A 161 1.09 0.33 -18.88
CA GLY A 161 -0.08 -0.34 -18.34
C GLY A 161 0.26 -1.41 -17.31
N GLU A 162 1.25 -2.26 -17.59
CA GLU A 162 1.71 -3.29 -16.67
C GLU A 162 2.32 -2.67 -15.41
N ALA A 163 3.17 -1.66 -15.56
CA ALA A 163 3.79 -0.96 -14.44
C ALA A 163 2.74 -0.30 -13.53
N LEU A 164 1.67 0.30 -14.10
CA LEU A 164 0.60 0.87 -13.29
C LEU A 164 -0.23 -0.20 -12.56
N VAL A 165 -0.46 -1.37 -13.18
CA VAL A 165 -1.13 -2.49 -12.50
C VAL A 165 -0.29 -2.95 -11.31
N LEU A 166 1.00 -3.19 -11.52
CA LEU A 166 1.92 -3.60 -10.46
C LEU A 166 2.02 -2.55 -9.35
N ALA A 167 2.08 -1.25 -9.71
CA ALA A 167 2.10 -0.17 -8.73
C ALA A 167 0.84 -0.14 -7.86
N LYS A 168 -0.35 -0.29 -8.47
CA LYS A 168 -1.61 -0.38 -7.73
C LYS A 168 -1.66 -1.62 -6.82
N GLN A 169 -1.11 -2.74 -7.27
CA GLN A 169 -1.00 -3.97 -6.47
C GLN A 169 -0.04 -3.80 -5.30
N THR A 170 1.13 -3.18 -5.51
CA THR A 170 2.09 -2.84 -4.45
C THR A 170 1.44 -1.91 -3.42
N TYR A 171 0.83 -0.80 -3.86
CA TYR A 171 0.16 0.14 -2.98
C TYR A 171 -0.95 -0.56 -2.18
N PHE A 172 -1.86 -1.28 -2.87
CA PHE A 172 -2.94 -2.03 -2.22
C PHE A 172 -2.39 -3.03 -1.20
N GLY A 173 -1.34 -3.77 -1.56
CA GLY A 173 -0.72 -4.72 -0.65
C GLY A 173 -0.22 -4.06 0.63
N ARG A 174 0.44 -2.91 0.51
CA ARG A 174 0.96 -2.13 1.63
C ARG A 174 -0.15 -1.67 2.58
N ILE A 175 -1.29 -1.20 2.04
CA ILE A 175 -2.39 -0.68 2.87
C ILE A 175 -3.38 -1.76 3.34
N ASN A 176 -3.36 -2.95 2.72
CA ASN A 176 -4.20 -4.09 3.08
C ASN A 176 -3.53 -5.00 4.13
N SER A 177 -2.67 -4.42 4.97
CA SER A 177 -2.05 -5.09 6.11
C SER A 177 -2.90 -4.86 7.37
N GLY A 178 -3.68 -5.86 7.77
CA GLY A 178 -4.56 -5.79 8.95
C GLY A 178 -5.94 -6.39 8.66
N SER A 179 -6.61 -6.93 9.68
CA SER A 179 -7.88 -7.65 9.52
C SER A 179 -8.98 -6.78 8.91
N ALA A 180 -9.78 -7.41 8.03
CA ALA A 180 -10.95 -6.82 7.38
C ALA A 180 -12.01 -6.27 8.35
N VAL A 181 -11.94 -6.62 9.64
CA VAL A 181 -12.91 -6.23 10.67
C VAL A 181 -12.62 -4.83 11.23
N ILE A 182 -11.36 -4.39 11.26
CA ILE A 182 -10.96 -3.03 11.67
C ILE A 182 -9.89 -2.54 10.70
N GLY A 183 -10.32 -2.00 9.57
CA GLY A 183 -9.52 -1.12 8.74
C GLY A 183 -8.59 -1.80 7.73
N GLY A 184 -9.16 -2.41 6.69
CA GLY A 184 -8.57 -2.36 5.35
C GLY A 184 -8.64 -0.94 4.76
N ILE A 185 -8.23 -0.77 3.50
CA ILE A 185 -8.33 0.42 2.61
C ILE A 185 -9.26 1.51 3.19
N ASP A 186 -8.72 2.69 3.52
CA ASP A 186 -9.55 3.81 3.94
C ASP A 186 -10.20 4.56 2.75
N TYR A 187 -11.09 5.52 3.04
CA TYR A 187 -11.78 6.28 1.99
C TYR A 187 -10.85 7.17 1.16
N VAL A 188 -9.65 7.49 1.65
CA VAL A 188 -8.63 8.21 0.89
C VAL A 188 -7.86 7.24 0.00
N ASP A 189 -7.49 6.07 0.52
CA ASP A 189 -6.85 5.02 -0.25
C ASP A 189 -7.68 4.62 -1.47
N GLU A 190 -9.00 4.45 -1.32
CA GLU A 190 -9.91 4.19 -2.44
C GLU A 190 -9.83 5.33 -3.48
N LYS A 191 -9.80 6.58 -3.01
CA LYS A 191 -9.67 7.77 -3.85
C LYS A 191 -8.28 7.99 -4.43
N VAL A 192 -7.26 7.28 -3.97
CA VAL A 192 -5.91 7.29 -4.56
C VAL A 192 -5.79 6.20 -5.61
N LEU A 193 -6.26 4.99 -5.28
CA LEU A 193 -6.15 3.81 -6.14
C LEU A 193 -7.02 3.89 -7.40
N LEU A 194 -8.27 4.33 -7.28
CA LEU A 194 -9.21 4.33 -8.40
C LEU A 194 -8.82 5.31 -9.53
N PRO A 195 -8.54 6.60 -9.26
CA PRO A 195 -8.52 7.61 -10.32
C PRO A 195 -7.23 7.67 -11.15
N LEU A 196 -6.10 7.10 -10.69
CA LEU A 196 -4.87 7.13 -11.46
C LEU A 196 -5.02 6.25 -12.71
N THR A 197 -5.09 6.87 -13.89
CA THR A 197 -5.60 6.26 -15.12
C THR A 197 -4.63 6.47 -16.30
N VAL A 198 -4.52 5.46 -17.18
CA VAL A 198 -3.72 5.54 -18.42
C VAL A 198 -4.57 6.11 -19.56
N TYR A 199 -4.02 7.08 -20.27
CA TYR A 199 -4.51 7.65 -21.53
C TYR A 199 -3.44 7.47 -22.62
N GLY A 200 -3.84 7.08 -23.83
CA GLY A 200 -2.89 6.78 -24.92
C GLY A 200 -2.57 5.29 -25.04
N LEU A 201 -1.30 4.94 -25.22
CA LEU A 201 -0.87 3.55 -25.46
C LEU A 201 -0.39 2.89 -24.17
N SER A 202 -1.19 2.02 -23.57
CA SER A 202 -0.80 1.27 -22.35
C SER A 202 0.41 0.35 -22.58
N MET A 203 0.64 -0.06 -23.81
CA MET A 203 1.76 -0.89 -24.25
C MET A 203 3.00 -0.08 -24.64
N ALA A 204 2.97 1.25 -24.50
CA ALA A 204 4.18 2.06 -24.62
C ALA A 204 5.22 1.60 -23.60
N GLN A 205 6.44 1.39 -24.07
CA GLN A 205 7.55 0.96 -23.20
C GLN A 205 8.28 2.17 -22.66
N PHE A 206 8.54 2.13 -21.36
CA PHE A 206 9.50 2.98 -20.70
C PHE A 206 10.67 2.10 -20.28
N GLY A 207 11.89 2.54 -20.54
CA GLY A 207 13.08 1.74 -20.24
C GLY A 207 14.23 2.63 -19.84
N SER A 208 15.21 2.01 -19.17
CA SER A 208 16.41 2.67 -18.70
C SER A 208 17.66 1.94 -19.18
N ALA A 209 18.76 2.68 -19.29
CA ALA A 209 20.05 2.09 -19.65
C ALA A 209 20.72 1.39 -18.46
N SER A 210 20.24 1.67 -17.25
CA SER A 210 20.70 1.07 -15.99
C SER A 210 19.45 0.71 -15.20
N PRO A 211 18.91 -0.52 -15.38
CA PRO A 211 17.72 -0.94 -14.66
C PRO A 211 17.96 -0.85 -13.16
N LEU A 212 16.93 -0.45 -12.41
CA LEU A 212 16.98 -0.59 -10.95
C LEU A 212 17.00 -2.09 -10.64
N ASP A 213 17.93 -2.49 -9.79
CA ASP A 213 17.87 -3.81 -9.18
C ASP A 213 16.64 -3.81 -8.28
N THR A 214 15.63 -4.61 -8.64
CA THR A 214 14.58 -4.94 -7.69
C THR A 214 15.25 -5.58 -6.48
N ALA A 215 14.92 -5.09 -5.28
CA ALA A 215 15.40 -5.68 -4.05
C ALA A 215 15.18 -7.20 -4.13
N VAL A 216 16.28 -7.95 -4.08
CA VAL A 216 16.23 -9.41 -4.14
C VAL A 216 15.35 -9.85 -2.98
N ALA A 217 14.17 -10.40 -3.28
CA ALA A 217 13.33 -11.01 -2.27
C ALA A 217 14.19 -11.96 -1.45
N GLN A 218 14.23 -11.75 -0.14
CA GLN A 218 15.03 -12.61 0.73
C GLN A 218 14.40 -14.01 0.63
N PRO A 219 15.11 -15.01 0.07
CA PRO A 219 14.52 -16.32 -0.11
C PRO A 219 14.25 -16.92 1.27
N ASP A 220 13.04 -17.44 1.49
CA ASP A 220 12.79 -18.13 2.75
C ASP A 220 13.69 -19.35 2.84
N THR A 221 14.40 -19.47 3.95
CA THR A 221 15.28 -20.59 4.20
C THR A 221 14.55 -21.76 4.86
N ALA A 222 13.27 -21.60 5.18
CA ALA A 222 12.47 -22.62 5.83
C ALA A 222 12.11 -23.73 4.85
N ALA A 223 12.35 -24.98 5.27
CA ALA A 223 11.95 -26.14 4.49
C ALA A 223 10.41 -26.28 4.52
N PRO A 224 9.75 -26.53 3.38
CA PRO A 224 8.32 -26.80 3.35
C PRO A 224 7.95 -28.00 4.22
N GLN A 225 6.85 -27.88 4.96
CA GLN A 225 6.24 -28.95 5.76
C GLN A 225 4.88 -29.33 5.18
N GLU A 226 4.49 -30.59 5.28
CA GLU A 226 3.19 -31.06 4.79
C GLU A 226 2.24 -31.27 5.98
N MET A 227 1.04 -30.71 5.89
CA MET A 227 -0.06 -30.90 6.84
C MET A 227 -1.34 -31.21 6.05
N ASP A 228 -1.75 -32.47 6.07
CA ASP A 228 -2.86 -32.99 5.26
C ASP A 228 -2.70 -32.67 3.76
N SER A 229 -3.52 -31.76 3.21
CA SER A 229 -3.49 -31.29 1.82
C SER A 229 -2.75 -29.98 1.63
N LEU A 230 -2.18 -29.41 2.70
CA LEU A 230 -1.50 -28.12 2.71
C LEU A 230 0.01 -28.30 2.80
N THR A 231 0.73 -27.48 2.04
CA THR A 231 2.15 -27.23 2.26
C THR A 231 2.29 -25.96 3.10
N ILE A 232 3.07 -26.02 4.17
CA ILE A 232 3.32 -24.92 5.10
C ILE A 232 4.76 -24.46 4.96
N ILE A 233 4.96 -23.14 4.88
CA ILE A 233 6.27 -22.51 4.97
C ILE A 233 6.25 -21.52 6.13
N THR A 234 7.09 -21.76 7.14
CA THR A 234 7.17 -20.90 8.33
C THR A 234 8.18 -19.77 8.11
N HIS A 235 7.73 -18.53 8.29
CA HIS A 235 8.54 -17.33 8.32
C HIS A 235 8.78 -16.92 9.76
N THR A 236 10.05 -16.72 10.12
CA THR A 236 10.43 -16.24 11.45
C THR A 236 11.22 -14.95 11.30
N LEU A 237 10.73 -13.91 11.96
CA LEU A 237 11.31 -12.59 12.06
C LEU A 237 11.71 -12.38 13.51
N GLU A 238 12.97 -12.09 13.77
CA GLU A 238 13.52 -11.93 15.12
C GLU A 238 14.34 -10.65 15.18
N GLU A 239 14.46 -10.11 16.40
CA GLU A 239 15.31 -8.95 16.71
C GLU A 239 14.99 -7.71 15.83
N LEU A 240 13.71 -7.52 15.48
CA LEU A 240 13.30 -6.35 14.71
C LEU A 240 13.52 -5.09 15.54
N SER A 241 14.19 -4.10 14.94
CA SER A 241 14.52 -2.82 15.57
C SER A 241 13.81 -1.68 14.87
N PHE A 242 13.31 -0.73 15.66
CA PHE A 242 12.52 0.40 15.18
C PHE A 242 13.25 1.73 15.37
N ASN A 243 13.08 2.65 14.44
CA ASN A 243 13.58 4.01 14.55
C ASN A 243 12.46 4.92 15.08
N GLU A 244 12.67 5.56 16.22
CA GLU A 244 11.75 6.55 16.77
C GLU A 244 11.93 7.91 16.09
N HIS A 245 10.82 8.55 15.76
CA HIS A 245 10.76 9.90 15.22
C HIS A 245 9.89 10.78 16.10
N LEU A 246 10.41 11.95 16.46
CA LEU A 246 9.71 12.96 17.24
C LEU A 246 9.36 14.14 16.33
N THR A 247 8.10 14.56 16.35
CA THR A 247 7.59 15.74 15.64
C THR A 247 6.96 16.72 16.62
N GLU A 248 6.49 17.87 16.13
CA GLU A 248 5.75 18.83 16.95
C GLU A 248 4.34 18.31 17.32
N ASP A 249 3.80 17.37 16.54
CA ASP A 249 2.42 16.88 16.63
C ASP A 249 2.32 15.46 17.24
N GLY A 250 3.46 14.85 17.60
CA GLY A 250 3.51 13.53 18.24
C GLY A 250 4.79 12.78 17.92
N ARG A 251 4.76 11.46 18.11
CA ARG A 251 5.86 10.56 17.74
C ARG A 251 5.37 9.31 17.03
N TYR A 252 6.25 8.71 16.25
CA TYR A 252 5.97 7.46 15.54
C TYR A 252 7.25 6.62 15.39
N PHE A 253 7.08 5.37 14.94
CA PHE A 253 8.18 4.47 14.63
C PHE A 253 8.17 4.09 13.15
N ASP A 254 9.34 3.92 12.57
CA ASP A 254 9.52 3.20 11.30
C ASP A 254 10.29 1.89 11.49
N TYR A 255 10.15 1.00 10.52
CA TYR A 255 11.02 -0.15 10.34
C TYR A 255 11.75 -0.03 9.01
N ALA A 256 13.08 0.15 9.05
CA ALA A 256 13.90 0.35 7.86
C ALA A 256 13.40 1.50 6.94
N GLY A 257 12.90 2.58 7.53
CA GLY A 257 12.31 3.72 6.81
C GLY A 257 10.90 3.46 6.26
N GLN A 258 10.30 2.30 6.54
CA GLN A 258 8.96 1.94 6.12
C GLN A 258 7.96 2.10 7.26
N PHE A 259 6.84 2.74 6.94
CA PHE A 259 5.70 2.95 7.83
C PHE A 259 4.42 2.96 7.01
N ILE A 260 3.29 2.83 7.71
CA ILE A 260 1.96 3.05 7.17
C ILE A 260 1.32 4.20 7.93
N GLU A 261 0.70 5.09 7.18
CA GLU A 261 -0.11 6.17 7.69
C GLU A 261 -1.52 6.07 7.14
N ARG A 262 -2.50 6.52 7.92
CA ARG A 262 -3.91 6.50 7.57
C ARG A 262 -4.61 7.69 8.19
N ALA A 263 -5.68 8.14 7.54
CA ALA A 263 -6.42 9.31 7.95
C ALA A 263 -6.84 9.21 9.42
N ASN A 264 -6.31 10.08 10.28
CA ASN A 264 -6.68 10.14 11.70
C ASN A 264 -6.37 8.86 12.50
N LEU A 265 -5.44 8.01 12.04
CA LEU A 265 -4.93 6.87 12.80
C LEU A 265 -3.43 7.07 13.13
N PRO A 266 -2.94 6.45 14.21
CA PRO A 266 -1.50 6.43 14.52
C PRO A 266 -0.68 5.91 13.34
N VAL A 267 0.41 6.61 13.04
CA VAL A 267 1.44 6.14 12.12
C VAL A 267 2.13 4.93 12.72
N GLN A 268 2.19 3.83 11.98
CA GLN A 268 2.77 2.56 12.46
C GLN A 268 3.91 2.07 11.58
N PRO A 269 4.95 1.43 12.15
CA PRO A 269 5.99 0.78 11.36
C PRO A 269 5.37 -0.35 10.53
N ALA A 270 5.78 -0.45 9.27
CA ALA A 270 5.24 -1.43 8.34
C ALA A 270 6.35 -2.10 7.56
N HIS A 271 6.08 -3.29 7.05
CA HIS A 271 7.01 -4.01 6.18
C HIS A 271 6.27 -4.89 5.19
N GLN A 272 6.82 -5.08 4.00
CA GLN A 272 6.27 -5.98 3.00
C GLN A 272 7.34 -6.97 2.55
N ILE A 273 7.00 -8.26 2.60
CA ILE A 273 7.86 -9.36 2.19
C ILE A 273 7.23 -10.02 0.97
N ALA A 274 7.96 -10.03 -0.14
CA ALA A 274 7.54 -10.73 -1.34
C ALA A 274 7.53 -12.24 -1.11
N VAL A 275 6.42 -12.90 -1.43
CA VAL A 275 6.28 -14.36 -1.33
C VAL A 275 6.74 -14.97 -2.65
N THR A 276 8.02 -15.36 -2.72
CA THR A 276 8.64 -15.85 -3.96
C THR A 276 8.73 -17.37 -4.07
N HIS A 277 8.25 -18.10 -3.07
CA HIS A 277 8.27 -19.55 -3.08
C HIS A 277 7.39 -20.12 -4.19
N THR A 278 8.02 -20.67 -5.21
CA THR A 278 7.36 -21.47 -6.25
C THR A 278 7.45 -22.94 -5.86
N LEU A 279 6.32 -23.52 -5.48
CA LEU A 279 6.24 -24.95 -5.20
C LEU A 279 6.08 -25.72 -6.51
N ASN A 280 6.93 -26.73 -6.73
CA ASN A 280 6.89 -27.60 -7.91
C ASN A 280 5.57 -28.40 -8.04
N SER A 281 4.71 -28.36 -7.02
CA SER A 281 3.41 -29.04 -6.95
C SER A 281 2.26 -28.27 -7.62
N GLY A 282 2.48 -27.02 -8.08
CA GLY A 282 1.39 -26.15 -8.53
C GLY A 282 0.53 -25.62 -7.37
N ALA A 283 0.99 -25.79 -6.13
CA ALA A 283 0.39 -25.19 -4.96
C ALA A 283 0.60 -23.67 -4.96
N VAL A 284 -0.38 -22.94 -4.44
CA VAL A 284 -0.39 -21.48 -4.38
C VAL A 284 -0.65 -21.03 -2.96
N VAL A 285 0.00 -19.94 -2.54
CA VAL A 285 -0.25 -19.37 -1.21
C VAL A 285 -1.69 -18.87 -1.12
N ARG A 286 -2.35 -19.13 0.00
CA ARG A 286 -3.79 -18.88 0.22
C ARG A 286 -4.06 -18.15 1.54
N GLY A 287 -3.26 -18.41 2.56
CA GLY A 287 -3.50 -17.88 3.90
C GLY A 287 -2.23 -17.76 4.72
N VAL A 288 -2.37 -17.12 5.88
CA VAL A 288 -1.30 -16.89 6.84
C VAL A 288 -1.82 -17.08 8.26
N VAL A 289 -1.06 -17.80 9.09
CA VAL A 289 -1.41 -18.10 10.48
C VAL A 289 -0.32 -17.58 11.42
N LEU A 290 -0.69 -16.81 12.45
CA LEU A 290 0.24 -16.46 13.53
C LEU A 290 0.50 -17.66 14.44
N ARG A 291 1.77 -17.97 14.65
CA ARG A 291 2.24 -19.00 15.58
C ARG A 291 2.83 -18.42 16.86
N ALA A 292 3.55 -17.31 16.75
CA ALA A 292 4.09 -16.60 17.89
C ALA A 292 4.34 -15.13 17.53
N ALA A 293 4.33 -14.28 18.54
CA ALA A 293 4.84 -12.92 18.43
C ALA A 293 5.55 -12.51 19.72
N ALA A 294 6.58 -11.69 19.60
CA ALA A 294 7.20 -10.98 20.72
C ALA A 294 6.98 -9.48 20.50
N TYR A 295 6.76 -8.74 21.57
CA TYR A 295 6.56 -7.30 21.50
C TYR A 295 7.14 -6.55 22.70
N THR A 296 7.38 -5.26 22.49
CA THR A 296 7.67 -4.28 23.54
C THR A 296 6.56 -3.25 23.61
N ALA A 297 6.17 -2.88 24.84
CA ALA A 297 5.20 -1.84 25.09
C ALA A 297 5.90 -0.51 25.46
N VAL A 298 5.48 0.57 24.84
CA VAL A 298 5.92 1.94 25.13
C VAL A 298 4.73 2.69 25.72
N ALA A 299 4.74 2.89 27.04
CA ALA A 299 3.71 3.64 27.74
C ALA A 299 3.82 5.15 27.51
N ASP A 300 2.77 5.89 27.87
CA ASP A 300 2.66 7.35 27.72
C ASP A 300 3.03 7.78 26.28
N PHE A 301 2.49 7.04 25.31
CA PHE A 301 2.75 7.27 23.89
C PHE A 301 1.77 8.29 23.33
N GLU A 302 2.29 9.42 22.84
CA GLU A 302 1.55 10.44 22.09
C GLU A 302 1.74 10.17 20.59
N PRO A 303 0.83 9.43 19.93
CA PRO A 303 1.02 9.03 18.55
C PRO A 303 0.90 10.24 17.61
N LEU A 304 1.77 10.28 16.60
CA LEU A 304 1.56 11.15 15.45
C LEU A 304 0.33 10.67 14.68
N LEU A 305 -0.63 11.58 14.48
CA LEU A 305 -1.79 11.38 13.60
C LEU A 305 -1.59 12.23 12.34
N THR A 306 -1.60 11.60 11.18
CA THR A 306 -1.29 12.32 9.93
C THR A 306 -2.50 13.08 9.39
N GLN A 307 -2.21 14.22 8.77
CA GLN A 307 -3.21 15.04 8.09
C GLN A 307 -3.10 14.86 6.58
N ILE A 308 -4.25 14.73 5.94
CA ILE A 308 -4.32 14.47 4.50
C ILE A 308 -4.68 15.73 3.75
N TRP A 309 -3.97 15.98 2.67
CA TRP A 309 -4.09 17.18 1.86
C TRP A 309 -4.44 16.86 0.41
N ALA A 310 -5.44 17.54 -0.14
CA ALA A 310 -5.75 17.46 -1.56
C ALA A 310 -4.88 18.43 -2.37
N ILE A 311 -4.25 17.97 -3.46
CA ILE A 311 -3.28 18.71 -4.28
C ILE A 311 -4.02 19.65 -5.28
N SER A 312 -4.92 20.52 -4.81
CA SER A 312 -5.84 21.29 -5.68
C SER A 312 -5.47 22.77 -5.87
N ALA A 313 -5.79 23.34 -7.04
CA ALA A 313 -5.47 24.72 -7.42
C ALA A 313 -6.34 25.82 -6.75
N GLY A 314 -7.02 25.55 -5.62
CA GLY A 314 -7.86 26.57 -4.98
C GLY A 314 -8.77 26.14 -3.83
N GLY A 315 -8.58 24.97 -3.22
CA GLY A 315 -9.42 24.49 -2.12
C GLY A 315 -8.71 24.53 -0.77
N ALA A 316 -9.34 25.16 0.22
CA ALA A 316 -8.97 25.08 1.63
C ALA A 316 -8.82 23.62 2.08
N ALA A 317 -7.98 23.38 3.08
CA ALA A 317 -7.89 22.12 3.81
C ALA A 317 -9.32 21.63 4.12
N THR A 318 -9.80 20.59 3.44
CA THR A 318 -10.88 19.79 4.01
C THR A 318 -10.24 18.85 5.00
N GLY A 319 -9.62 19.43 6.03
CA GLY A 319 -9.39 18.76 7.29
C GLY A 319 -10.75 18.58 7.93
N ASN A 320 -11.58 17.68 7.37
CA ASN A 320 -12.47 16.94 8.23
C ASN A 320 -11.52 16.00 8.99
N GLY A 321 -10.87 16.55 10.03
CA GLY A 321 -10.42 15.73 11.13
C GLY A 321 -11.67 15.03 11.59
N VAL A 322 -11.88 13.80 11.13
CA VAL A 322 -12.78 12.91 11.81
C VAL A 322 -12.07 12.76 13.15
N ALA A 323 -12.66 13.37 14.17
CA ALA A 323 -12.15 13.19 15.52
C ALA A 323 -11.96 11.70 15.74
N VAL A 324 -10.90 11.32 16.45
CA VAL A 324 -10.62 9.96 16.92
C VAL A 324 -11.71 9.56 17.95
N GLU A 325 -12.98 9.67 17.57
CA GLU A 325 -14.14 9.40 18.43
C GLU A 325 -14.60 7.96 18.31
N ASP A 326 -14.14 7.21 17.29
CA ASP A 326 -14.55 5.80 17.08
C ASP A 326 -13.45 4.75 17.33
N VAL A 327 -12.22 5.13 17.70
CA VAL A 327 -11.19 4.14 18.16
C VAL A 327 -11.39 3.82 19.65
N GLN A 328 -12.64 3.62 20.08
CA GLN A 328 -12.97 3.26 21.47
C GLN A 328 -12.72 1.77 21.78
N GLU A 329 -12.47 0.93 20.78
CA GLU A 329 -12.24 -0.50 20.99
C GLU A 329 -10.76 -0.87 20.90
N ALA A 330 -10.07 -0.69 22.04
CA ALA A 330 -8.81 -1.32 22.47
C ALA A 330 -7.54 -1.21 21.59
N PHE A 331 -7.57 -1.40 20.28
CA PHE A 331 -6.39 -1.23 19.41
C PHE A 331 -6.77 -0.52 18.11
N ASP A 332 -5.87 0.30 17.58
CA ASP A 332 -6.01 0.86 16.23
C ASP A 332 -6.05 -0.21 15.15
N ARG A 333 -5.51 -1.42 15.43
CA ARG A 333 -5.60 -2.62 14.59
C ARG A 333 -5.51 -3.93 15.38
N PRO A 334 -6.29 -4.96 15.00
CA PRO A 334 -6.36 -6.22 15.76
C PRO A 334 -5.28 -7.24 15.40
N LEU A 335 -4.66 -7.19 14.20
CA LEU A 335 -3.63 -8.15 13.75
C LEU A 335 -2.44 -7.42 13.10
N PRO A 336 -1.18 -7.88 13.36
CA PRO A 336 0.02 -7.26 12.80
C PRO A 336 0.42 -7.78 11.41
N TYR A 337 -0.43 -8.57 10.74
CA TYR A 337 -0.11 -9.17 9.45
C TYR A 337 -1.34 -9.29 8.54
N GLY A 338 -1.07 -9.46 7.25
CA GLY A 338 -2.03 -9.80 6.22
C GLY A 338 -1.34 -10.38 5.00
N LEU A 339 -2.09 -11.06 4.14
CA LEU A 339 -1.60 -11.60 2.89
C LEU A 339 -2.32 -10.93 1.74
N SER A 340 -1.58 -10.34 0.80
CA SER A 340 -2.14 -9.83 -0.45
C SER A 340 -1.78 -10.74 -1.59
N ILE A 341 -2.80 -11.24 -2.28
CA ILE A 341 -2.67 -12.13 -3.43
C ILE A 341 -3.29 -11.45 -4.63
N PHE A 342 -2.51 -11.27 -5.68
CA PHE A 342 -2.99 -10.75 -6.95
C PHE A 342 -2.80 -11.78 -8.04
N LYS A 343 -3.89 -12.10 -8.73
CA LYS A 343 -3.85 -12.92 -9.94
C LYS A 343 -3.60 -12.01 -11.13
N GLY A 344 -2.34 -11.93 -11.56
CA GLY A 344 -1.96 -11.25 -12.79
C GLY A 344 -2.40 -12.02 -14.03
N VAL A 345 -2.13 -11.45 -15.21
CA VAL A 345 -2.46 -12.07 -16.50
C VAL A 345 -1.61 -13.34 -16.75
N ASN A 346 -0.37 -13.35 -16.27
CA ASN A 346 0.59 -14.45 -16.50
C ASN A 346 1.07 -15.14 -15.22
N GLU A 347 0.93 -14.51 -14.05
CA GLU A 347 1.47 -15.03 -12.79
C GLU A 347 0.66 -14.52 -11.59
N GLN A 348 0.65 -15.31 -10.51
CA GLN A 348 0.14 -14.87 -9.21
C GLN A 348 1.30 -14.22 -8.43
N THR A 349 1.12 -12.98 -8.02
CA THR A 349 2.04 -12.31 -7.09
C THR A 349 1.42 -12.31 -5.70
N ALA A 350 2.21 -12.61 -4.67
CA ALA A 350 1.76 -12.54 -3.30
C ALA A 350 2.77 -11.82 -2.42
N ASN A 351 2.26 -11.08 -1.43
CA ASN A 351 3.05 -10.35 -0.46
C ASN A 351 2.51 -10.61 0.94
N LEU A 352 3.40 -10.95 1.86
CA LEU A 352 3.15 -10.91 3.29
C LEU A 352 3.34 -9.47 3.75
N ASN A 353 2.26 -8.83 4.19
CA ASN A 353 2.27 -7.45 4.64
C ASN A 353 2.20 -7.43 6.16
N LEU A 354 3.08 -6.66 6.78
CA LEU A 354 3.24 -6.58 8.22
C LEU A 354 2.99 -5.14 8.67
N VAL A 355 2.22 -5.00 9.74
CA VAL A 355 2.24 -3.80 10.57
C VAL A 355 2.85 -4.18 11.90
N LEU A 356 4.04 -3.67 12.14
CA LEU A 356 4.88 -4.04 13.27
C LEU A 356 4.63 -3.17 14.50
N GLY A 357 3.55 -2.38 14.49
CA GLY A 357 3.10 -1.52 15.58
C GLY A 357 1.59 -1.59 15.77
N ALA A 358 1.12 -1.26 16.97
CA ALA A 358 -0.29 -1.18 17.30
C ALA A 358 -0.48 -0.28 18.53
N TYR A 359 -1.39 0.69 18.43
CA TYR A 359 -1.63 1.67 19.48
C TYR A 359 -2.90 1.33 20.27
N GLU A 360 -2.78 1.25 21.59
CA GLU A 360 -3.90 1.10 22.53
C GLU A 360 -4.28 2.45 23.14
N ALA A 361 -5.38 3.04 22.68
CA ALA A 361 -5.82 4.35 23.12
C ALA A 361 -6.26 4.39 24.61
N SER A 362 -6.77 3.27 25.14
CA SER A 362 -7.26 3.19 26.52
C SER A 362 -6.13 3.30 27.56
N SER A 363 -4.95 2.78 27.22
CA SER A 363 -3.75 2.77 28.06
C SER A 363 -2.68 3.74 27.58
N GLN A 364 -2.87 4.40 26.43
CA GLN A 364 -1.89 5.24 25.74
C GLN A 364 -0.56 4.50 25.53
N THR A 365 -0.64 3.27 25.04
CA THR A 365 0.51 2.37 24.87
C THR A 365 0.71 2.04 23.41
N GLU A 366 1.94 2.19 22.93
CA GLU A 366 2.38 1.69 21.62
C GLU A 366 3.00 0.30 21.78
N ILE A 367 2.53 -0.68 21.01
CA ILE A 367 3.00 -2.05 21.00
C ILE A 367 3.83 -2.28 19.75
N LEU A 368 5.13 -2.53 19.91
CA LEU A 368 6.04 -2.81 18.79
C LEU A 368 6.37 -4.30 18.73
N TYR A 369 5.99 -4.96 17.65
CA TYR A 369 6.25 -6.38 17.41
C TYR A 369 7.70 -6.60 16.98
N ASN A 370 8.56 -6.94 17.93
CA ASN A 370 9.99 -7.15 17.70
C ASN A 370 10.35 -8.58 17.27
N GLY A 371 9.36 -9.49 17.24
CA GLY A 371 9.49 -10.80 16.64
C GLY A 371 8.15 -11.39 16.22
N LEU A 372 8.13 -12.15 15.12
CA LEU A 372 6.93 -12.78 14.56
C LEU A 372 7.27 -14.16 13.99
N THR A 373 6.44 -15.15 14.25
CA THR A 373 6.46 -16.45 13.59
C THR A 373 5.13 -16.67 12.90
N LEU A 374 5.17 -16.79 11.58
CA LEU A 374 4.01 -16.85 10.70
C LEU A 374 4.11 -18.09 9.81
N ASP A 375 3.04 -18.85 9.70
CA ASP A 375 2.93 -19.95 8.74
C ASP A 375 2.19 -19.46 7.49
N LEU A 376 2.86 -19.49 6.34
CA LEU A 376 2.20 -19.33 5.05
C LEU A 376 1.64 -20.67 4.59
N LEU A 377 0.36 -20.66 4.24
CA LEU A 377 -0.38 -21.85 3.84
C LEU A 377 -0.49 -21.91 2.32
N TYR A 378 -0.02 -23.00 1.74
CA TYR A 378 -0.12 -23.28 0.32
C TYR A 378 -1.10 -24.42 0.09
N GLY A 379 -2.15 -24.14 -0.68
CA GLY A 379 -3.14 -25.13 -1.11
C GLY A 379 -3.04 -25.43 -2.59
N ASP A 380 -3.79 -26.43 -3.05
CA ASP A 380 -3.87 -26.81 -4.47
C ASP A 380 -4.33 -25.61 -5.32
N GLY A 381 -3.51 -25.21 -6.30
CA GLY A 381 -3.83 -24.12 -7.24
C GLY A 381 -5.04 -24.42 -8.14
N THR A 382 -5.46 -25.69 -8.21
CA THR A 382 -6.63 -26.14 -8.99
C THR A 382 -7.91 -26.24 -8.18
N THR A 383 -7.87 -26.02 -6.85
CA THR A 383 -9.09 -26.03 -6.04
C THR A 383 -10.07 -24.95 -6.51
N THR A 384 -11.36 -25.32 -6.50
CA THR A 384 -12.46 -24.38 -6.77
C THR A 384 -13.00 -23.75 -5.49
N ASP A 385 -12.53 -24.22 -4.33
CA ASP A 385 -12.84 -23.59 -3.06
C ASP A 385 -12.08 -22.27 -2.96
N VAL A 386 -12.84 -21.21 -2.69
CA VAL A 386 -12.38 -19.82 -2.61
C VAL A 386 -13.07 -19.08 -1.46
N THR A 387 -13.85 -19.80 -0.65
CA THR A 387 -14.62 -19.22 0.44
C THR A 387 -13.85 -19.47 1.72
N PRO A 388 -13.45 -18.43 2.48
CA PRO A 388 -12.81 -18.65 3.77
C PRO A 388 -13.74 -19.38 4.75
N PRO A 389 -13.19 -20.15 5.69
CA PRO A 389 -13.99 -20.85 6.68
C PRO A 389 -14.72 -19.89 7.63
N GLU A 390 -15.83 -20.34 8.21
CA GLU A 390 -16.66 -19.56 9.13
C GLU A 390 -16.39 -19.94 10.60
N LEU A 391 -16.09 -18.94 11.43
CA LEU A 391 -16.10 -19.08 12.89
C LEU A 391 -17.54 -18.94 13.42
N ILE A 392 -18.16 -20.06 13.80
CA ILE A 392 -19.56 -20.10 14.26
C ILE A 392 -19.69 -19.66 15.72
N GLU A 393 -18.79 -20.13 16.57
CA GLU A 393 -18.85 -19.89 18.01
C GLU A 393 -17.43 -19.93 18.60
N GLU A 394 -17.09 -18.91 19.38
CA GLU A 394 -15.86 -18.84 20.16
C GLU A 394 -16.23 -18.56 21.63
N ILE A 395 -15.77 -19.44 22.53
CA ILE A 395 -15.83 -19.19 23.96
C ILE A 395 -14.44 -19.42 24.54
N SER A 396 -13.86 -18.37 25.12
CA SER A 396 -12.65 -18.45 25.94
C SER A 396 -12.96 -18.15 27.40
N TYR A 397 -12.32 -18.88 28.31
CA TYR A 397 -12.50 -18.69 29.76
C TYR A 397 -11.29 -19.18 30.55
N ILE A 398 -11.05 -18.58 31.72
CA ILE A 398 -9.90 -18.90 32.57
C ILE A 398 -10.29 -19.92 33.65
N VAL A 399 -9.55 -21.02 33.74
CA VAL A 399 -9.67 -22.02 34.82
C VAL A 399 -8.27 -22.36 35.32
N ASP A 400 -8.05 -22.33 36.63
CA ASP A 400 -6.77 -22.71 37.25
C ASP A 400 -5.54 -22.00 36.63
N ASN A 401 -5.71 -20.73 36.24
CA ASN A 401 -4.70 -19.92 35.56
C ASN A 401 -4.29 -20.45 34.17
N GLU A 402 -5.22 -21.11 33.46
CA GLU A 402 -5.12 -21.49 32.05
C GLU A 402 -6.29 -20.89 31.29
N THR A 403 -6.04 -20.27 30.14
CA THR A 403 -7.10 -19.87 29.22
C THR A 403 -7.51 -21.06 28.35
N ARG A 404 -8.78 -21.46 28.44
CA ARG A 404 -9.36 -22.60 27.73
C ARG A 404 -10.27 -22.12 26.61
N PHE A 405 -10.31 -22.91 25.54
CA PHE A 405 -11.08 -22.61 24.34
C PHE A 405 -12.12 -23.69 24.06
N TYR A 406 -13.29 -23.24 23.64
CA TYR A 406 -14.33 -24.01 22.99
C TYR A 406 -14.69 -23.28 21.70
N VAL A 407 -14.43 -23.92 20.56
CA VAL A 407 -14.62 -23.31 19.25
C VAL A 407 -15.46 -24.22 18.37
N ARG A 408 -16.42 -23.64 17.66
CA ARG A 408 -17.09 -24.28 16.53
C ARG A 408 -16.79 -23.48 15.27
N ALA A 409 -16.37 -24.21 14.26
CA ALA A 409 -16.05 -23.67 12.95
C ALA A 409 -16.67 -24.57 11.88
N ALA A 410 -16.98 -23.98 10.73
CA ALA A 410 -17.48 -24.71 9.57
C ALA A 410 -16.83 -24.20 8.29
N ASP A 411 -16.83 -25.08 7.30
CA ASP A 411 -16.41 -24.77 5.94
C ASP A 411 -17.20 -25.67 4.99
N ASP A 412 -17.38 -25.24 3.74
CA ASP A 412 -18.12 -26.00 2.72
C ASP A 412 -17.36 -27.27 2.30
N THR A 413 -16.03 -27.28 2.41
CA THR A 413 -15.19 -28.46 2.18
C THR A 413 -14.87 -29.15 3.50
N ALA A 414 -14.01 -28.56 4.31
CA ALA A 414 -13.61 -29.03 5.63
C ALA A 414 -12.69 -28.02 6.32
N VAL A 415 -12.81 -27.94 7.65
CA VAL A 415 -11.83 -27.25 8.50
C VAL A 415 -10.63 -28.17 8.72
N ALA A 416 -9.45 -27.73 8.29
CA ALA A 416 -8.17 -28.43 8.47
C ALA A 416 -7.57 -28.21 9.86
N GLN A 417 -7.61 -26.96 10.36
CA GLN A 417 -6.97 -26.60 11.62
C GLN A 417 -7.73 -25.47 12.31
N VAL A 418 -7.72 -25.45 13.65
CA VAL A 418 -8.14 -24.29 14.43
C VAL A 418 -7.04 -23.95 15.42
N VAL A 419 -6.60 -22.70 15.39
CA VAL A 419 -5.46 -22.21 16.18
C VAL A 419 -5.97 -21.11 17.11
N ALA A 420 -5.77 -21.29 18.41
CA ALA A 420 -6.00 -20.22 19.38
C ALA A 420 -4.70 -19.49 19.68
N VAL A 421 -4.74 -18.17 19.74
CA VAL A 421 -3.58 -17.32 20.07
C VAL A 421 -3.86 -16.58 21.36
N CYS A 422 -2.87 -16.58 22.26
CA CYS A 422 -2.97 -16.01 23.60
C CYS A 422 -1.85 -15.03 23.87
N ASP A 423 -2.20 -13.82 24.31
CA ASP A 423 -1.27 -12.83 24.84
C ASP A 423 -1.09 -13.02 26.35
N ASP A 424 0.15 -13.12 26.79
CA ASP A 424 0.51 -13.22 28.21
C ASP A 424 0.49 -11.87 28.93
N GLY A 425 0.37 -10.76 28.19
CA GLY A 425 0.41 -9.39 28.73
C GLY A 425 1.79 -8.97 29.23
N GLN A 426 2.82 -9.75 28.93
CA GLN A 426 4.22 -9.57 29.30
C GLN A 426 5.14 -9.48 28.08
N GLY A 427 4.58 -9.30 26.88
CA GLY A 427 5.36 -9.15 25.66
C GLY A 427 5.37 -10.37 24.75
N ALA A 428 4.53 -11.39 24.97
CA ALA A 428 4.50 -12.57 24.11
C ALA A 428 3.09 -13.04 23.75
N TRP A 429 2.91 -13.34 22.46
CA TRP A 429 1.79 -14.11 21.94
C TRP A 429 2.25 -15.53 21.64
N THR A 430 1.47 -16.52 22.11
CA THR A 430 1.71 -17.93 21.82
C THR A 430 0.46 -18.55 21.21
N ALA A 431 0.65 -19.34 20.15
CA ALA A 431 -0.42 -20.10 19.53
C ALA A 431 -0.48 -21.56 20.03
N VAL A 432 -1.67 -22.13 20.05
CA VAL A 432 -1.93 -23.54 20.32
C VAL A 432 -2.92 -24.12 19.31
N ASP A 433 -2.60 -25.29 18.78
CA ASP A 433 -3.50 -26.05 17.93
C ASP A 433 -4.60 -26.71 18.76
N LEU A 434 -5.86 -26.37 18.46
CA LEU A 434 -7.00 -26.97 19.11
C LEU A 434 -7.24 -28.38 18.57
N GLN A 435 -7.74 -29.26 19.44
CA GLN A 435 -8.05 -30.64 19.11
C GLN A 435 -9.53 -30.78 18.79
N GLN A 436 -9.84 -31.42 17.66
CA GLN A 436 -11.21 -31.64 17.23
C GLN A 436 -11.80 -32.90 17.89
N SER A 437 -13.01 -32.77 18.45
CA SER A 437 -13.81 -33.90 18.91
C SER A 437 -15.30 -33.58 18.77
N GLY A 438 -16.01 -34.37 17.95
CA GLY A 438 -17.47 -34.23 17.80
C GLY A 438 -17.93 -32.91 17.19
N GLY A 439 -17.15 -32.34 16.26
CA GLY A 439 -17.46 -31.05 15.61
C GLY A 439 -17.16 -29.81 16.46
N VAL A 440 -16.45 -30.00 17.57
CA VAL A 440 -15.98 -28.94 18.46
C VAL A 440 -14.45 -29.00 18.53
N TRP A 441 -13.81 -27.84 18.52
CA TRP A 441 -12.37 -27.68 18.71
C TRP A 441 -12.11 -27.17 20.12
N THR A 442 -11.23 -27.86 20.86
CA THR A 442 -10.91 -27.52 22.24
C THR A 442 -9.41 -27.56 22.51
N GLY A 443 -8.95 -26.72 23.42
CA GLY A 443 -7.54 -26.62 23.80
C GLY A 443 -7.33 -25.56 24.86
N HIS A 444 -6.08 -25.31 25.23
CA HIS A 444 -5.75 -24.32 26.24
C HIS A 444 -4.36 -23.73 26.02
N CYS A 445 -4.21 -22.47 26.42
CA CYS A 445 -2.92 -21.83 26.60
C CYS A 445 -2.49 -21.97 28.05
N THR A 446 -1.18 -22.07 28.28
CA THR A 446 -0.62 -21.95 29.63
C THR A 446 -0.71 -20.49 30.09
N GLY A 447 -1.26 -20.26 31.29
CA GLY A 447 -1.43 -18.89 31.80
C GLY A 447 -2.81 -18.31 31.52
N ALA A 448 -3.21 -17.34 32.35
CA ALA A 448 -4.37 -16.51 32.11
C ALA A 448 -4.02 -15.44 31.07
N ALA A 449 -4.42 -15.67 29.83
CA ALA A 449 -4.24 -14.71 28.74
C ALA A 449 -5.04 -13.41 29.02
N VAL A 450 -4.43 -12.27 28.74
CA VAL A 450 -5.10 -10.96 28.79
C VAL A 450 -5.89 -10.68 27.52
N ARG A 451 -5.46 -11.22 26.39
CA ARG A 451 -6.12 -11.12 25.08
C ARG A 451 -6.04 -12.46 24.37
N THR A 452 -7.07 -12.75 23.58
CA THR A 452 -7.15 -13.98 22.78
C THR A 452 -7.80 -13.72 21.43
N TYR A 453 -7.45 -14.53 20.44
CA TYR A 453 -8.24 -14.67 19.21
C TYR A 453 -8.04 -16.06 18.62
N VAL A 454 -8.91 -16.44 17.68
CA VAL A 454 -8.90 -17.74 17.01
C VAL A 454 -8.73 -17.57 15.50
N GLN A 455 -7.95 -18.45 14.90
CA GLN A 455 -7.75 -18.56 13.45
C GLN A 455 -8.28 -19.92 13.01
N VAL A 456 -9.10 -19.95 11.96
CA VAL A 456 -9.71 -21.18 11.44
C VAL A 456 -9.15 -21.41 10.05
N VAL A 457 -8.62 -22.59 9.78
CA VAL A 457 -7.98 -22.92 8.50
C VAL A 457 -8.80 -23.99 7.79
N ASP A 458 -9.13 -23.79 6.51
CA ASP A 458 -9.78 -24.81 5.68
C ASP A 458 -8.76 -25.73 4.98
N THR A 459 -9.24 -26.74 4.26
CA THR A 459 -8.37 -27.66 3.50
C THR A 459 -7.80 -27.08 2.19
N ALA A 460 -8.29 -25.92 1.76
CA ALA A 460 -7.79 -25.17 0.61
C ALA A 460 -6.70 -24.14 0.98
N GLY A 461 -6.48 -23.90 2.27
CA GLY A 461 -5.47 -23.01 2.84
C GLY A 461 -5.95 -21.60 3.14
N TYR A 462 -7.26 -21.31 3.11
CA TYR A 462 -7.79 -20.03 3.58
C TYR A 462 -7.92 -20.01 5.10
N VAL A 463 -7.83 -18.80 5.67
CA VAL A 463 -7.81 -18.53 7.12
C VAL A 463 -8.87 -17.52 7.50
#